data_AF-C4GM68-F1
#
_entry.id   AF-C4GM68-F1
#
_cell.length_a   1.000
_cell.length_b   1.000
_cell.length_c   1.000
_cell.angle_alpha   90.00
_cell.angle_beta   90.00
_cell.angle_gamma   90.00
#
_symmetry.space_group_name_H-M   'P 1'
#
loop_
_entity.id
_entity.type
_entity.pdbx_description
1 polymer ?
#
loop_
_entity_poly.entity_id
_entity_poly.type
_entity_poly.pdbx_seq_one_letter_code
_entity_poly.pdbx_strand_id
1 'polypeptide(L)'
;MMHDHDIQSRPQWVQNVINALVDAAAFAKHHRSETAELLAKQGIRHYTPHDAKVLRAVLQPEPIVWQKYERTGAIRHADWQQRRVDFQPFPFQSYSELLVKLLKETHLAGVNTFLNDVQPEKAARELFDTRFVERALQRDGLMSSFGLQSLQRQKTFAL
;
A
#
# COMPACT_ATOMS: atom_id res chain seq x y z
N MET A 1 -6.61 -9.76 -3.64
CA MET A 1 -7.32 -9.04 -4.73
C MET A 1 -8.76 -9.50 -4.71
N MET A 2 -9.73 -8.59 -4.91
CA MET A 2 -11.16 -8.93 -4.95
C MET A 2 -11.52 -9.33 -6.39
N HIS A 3 -12.40 -10.33 -6.57
CA HIS A 3 -12.87 -10.71 -7.90
C HIS A 3 -13.95 -9.73 -8.38
N ASP A 4 -13.95 -9.35 -9.67
CA ASP A 4 -14.89 -8.35 -10.21
C ASP A 4 -16.36 -8.77 -10.05
N HIS A 5 -16.67 -10.06 -10.26
CA HIS A 5 -18.00 -10.61 -9.96
C HIS A 5 -18.51 -10.21 -8.56
N ASP A 6 -17.67 -10.28 -7.53
CA ASP A 6 -18.07 -9.95 -6.15
C ASP A 6 -18.31 -8.45 -5.94
N ILE A 7 -17.54 -7.62 -6.65
CA ILE A 7 -17.72 -6.17 -6.66
C ILE A 7 -19.11 -5.81 -7.18
N GLN A 8 -19.55 -6.49 -8.24
CA GLN A 8 -20.86 -6.23 -8.86
C GLN A 8 -22.02 -6.91 -8.12
N SER A 9 -21.86 -8.17 -7.72
CA SER A 9 -22.95 -8.97 -7.15
C SER A 9 -23.11 -8.83 -5.64
N ARG A 10 -22.05 -8.42 -4.93
CA ARG A 10 -22.03 -8.31 -3.46
C ARG A 10 -21.42 -6.99 -2.96
N PRO A 11 -21.84 -5.81 -3.47
CA PRO A 11 -21.18 -4.53 -3.17
C PRO A 11 -21.18 -4.16 -1.69
N GLN A 12 -22.24 -4.51 -0.94
CA GLN A 12 -22.29 -4.24 0.50
C GLN A 12 -21.26 -5.08 1.28
N TRP A 13 -21.08 -6.34 0.90
CA TRP A 13 -20.08 -7.21 1.52
C TRP A 13 -18.67 -6.71 1.21
N VAL A 14 -18.41 -6.33 -0.04
CA VAL A 14 -17.15 -5.70 -0.47
C VAL A 14 -16.87 -4.45 0.35
N GLN A 15 -17.85 -3.55 0.50
CA GLN A 15 -17.70 -2.34 1.31
C GLN A 15 -17.31 -2.67 2.75
N ASN A 16 -17.94 -3.66 3.38
CA ASN A 16 -17.64 -4.05 4.76
C ASN A 16 -16.22 -4.63 4.89
N VAL A 17 -15.77 -5.43 3.92
CA VAL A 17 -14.39 -5.95 3.90
C VAL A 17 -13.39 -4.80 3.76
N ILE A 18 -13.64 -3.86 2.84
CA ILE A 18 -12.76 -2.70 2.64
C ILE A 18 -12.73 -1.81 3.88
N ASN A 19 -13.87 -1.58 4.54
CA ASN A 19 -13.92 -0.85 5.81
C ASN A 19 -13.00 -1.49 6.85
N ALA A 20 -13.09 -2.82 7.04
CA ALA A 20 -12.25 -3.54 7.99
C ALA A 20 -10.76 -3.48 7.63
N LEU A 21 -10.41 -3.53 6.34
CA LEU A 21 -9.02 -3.39 5.89
C LEU A 21 -8.47 -1.98 6.12
N VAL A 22 -9.28 -0.94 5.88
CA VAL A 22 -8.89 0.46 6.15
C VAL A 22 -8.70 0.67 7.64
N ASP A 23 -9.60 0.14 8.48
CA ASP A 23 -9.48 0.24 9.94
C ASP A 23 -8.22 -0.49 10.45
N ALA A 24 -7.94 -1.69 9.92
CA ALA A 24 -6.72 -2.43 10.24
C ALA A 24 -5.45 -1.69 9.79
N ALA A 25 -5.47 -1.05 8.62
CA ALA A 25 -4.35 -0.23 8.13
C ALA A 25 -4.14 1.01 9.01
N ALA A 26 -5.21 1.65 9.48
CA ALA A 26 -5.14 2.79 10.38
C ALA A 26 -4.54 2.37 11.72
N PHE A 27 -5.04 1.27 12.30
CA PHE A 27 -4.45 0.67 13.49
C PHE A 27 -2.96 0.38 13.29
N ALA A 28 -2.59 -0.33 12.22
CA ALA A 28 -1.20 -0.69 11.97
C ALA A 28 -0.27 0.52 11.79
N LYS A 29 -0.76 1.63 11.23
CA LYS A 29 -0.01 2.87 11.08
C LYS A 29 0.37 3.50 12.42
N HIS A 30 -0.52 3.42 13.41
CA HIS A 30 -0.35 4.04 14.73
C HIS A 30 0.14 3.08 15.82
N HIS A 31 -0.05 1.77 15.65
CA HIS A 31 0.25 0.71 16.63
C HIS A 31 1.31 -0.26 16.09
N ARG A 32 2.47 0.25 15.67
CA ARG A 32 3.47 -0.54 14.93
C ARG A 32 4.08 -1.71 15.71
N SER A 33 4.48 -1.50 16.97
CA SER A 33 5.05 -2.58 17.79
C SER A 33 4.01 -3.66 18.06
N GLU A 34 2.78 -3.26 18.39
CA GLU A 34 1.67 -4.18 18.62
C GLU A 34 1.32 -4.96 17.35
N THR A 35 1.33 -4.29 16.18
CA THR A 35 1.16 -4.95 14.88
C THR A 35 2.26 -5.99 14.62
N ALA A 36 3.51 -5.70 14.98
CA ALA A 36 4.60 -6.67 14.87
C ALA A 36 4.36 -7.91 15.75
N GLU A 37 3.81 -7.74 16.95
CA GLU A 37 3.47 -8.84 17.86
C GLU A 37 2.29 -9.67 17.34
N LEU A 38 1.24 -9.01 16.84
CA LEU A 38 0.08 -9.68 16.25
C LEU A 38 0.45 -10.54 15.05
N LEU A 39 1.34 -10.04 14.18
CA LEU A 39 1.76 -10.73 12.95
C LEU A 39 2.82 -11.82 13.17
N ALA A 40 3.47 -11.84 14.34
CA ALA A 40 4.56 -12.76 14.63
C ALA A 40 4.09 -14.21 14.75
N LYS A 41 5.04 -15.15 14.64
CA LYS A 41 4.81 -16.55 14.99
C LYS A 41 4.44 -16.74 16.47
N GLN A 42 4.77 -15.79 17.34
CA GLN A 42 4.32 -15.78 18.74
C GLN A 42 2.94 -15.14 18.93
N GLY A 43 2.43 -14.45 17.92
CA GLY A 43 1.13 -13.81 17.96
C GLY A 43 0.00 -14.85 17.98
N ILE A 44 -1.17 -14.43 18.48
CA ILE A 44 -2.34 -15.30 18.72
C ILE A 44 -2.83 -16.10 17.51
N ARG A 45 -2.55 -15.64 16.28
CA ARG A 45 -2.95 -16.29 15.03
C ARG A 45 -1.78 -16.83 14.21
N HIS A 46 -0.54 -16.64 14.67
CA HIS A 46 0.66 -17.11 13.97
C HIS A 46 0.70 -16.71 12.48
N TYR A 47 0.31 -15.46 12.14
CA TYR A 47 0.08 -15.03 10.76
C TYR A 47 1.31 -15.12 9.85
N THR A 48 2.51 -15.05 10.42
CA THR A 48 3.76 -15.20 9.67
C THR A 48 4.74 -16.10 10.44
N PRO A 49 5.75 -16.69 9.76
CA PRO A 49 6.74 -17.52 10.43
C PRO A 49 7.83 -16.73 11.17
N HIS A 50 7.74 -15.39 11.22
CA HIS A 50 8.81 -14.53 11.74
C HIS A 50 8.66 -14.26 13.23
N ASP A 51 9.79 -14.12 13.93
CA ASP A 51 9.82 -13.67 15.32
C ASP A 51 9.37 -12.20 15.45
N ALA A 52 8.69 -11.87 16.55
CA ALA A 52 8.23 -10.50 16.83
C ALA A 52 9.37 -9.46 16.78
N LYS A 53 10.58 -9.83 17.24
CA LYS A 53 11.77 -8.96 17.18
C LYS A 53 12.16 -8.60 15.75
N VAL A 54 12.05 -9.55 14.81
CA VAL A 54 12.35 -9.32 13.39
C VAL A 54 11.31 -8.38 12.78
N LEU A 55 10.03 -8.63 13.04
CA LEU A 55 8.95 -7.77 12.54
C LEU A 55 9.02 -6.36 13.10
N ARG A 56 9.36 -6.20 14.38
CA ARG A 56 9.55 -4.88 15.01
C ARG A 56 10.67 -4.09 14.34
N ALA A 57 11.80 -4.74 14.03
CA ALA A 57 12.90 -4.10 13.33
C ALA A 57 12.54 -3.61 11.91
N VAL A 58 11.52 -4.20 11.28
CA VAL A 58 11.02 -3.79 9.96
C VAL A 58 9.97 -2.69 10.07
N LEU A 59 8.96 -2.86 10.93
CA LEU A 59 7.84 -1.94 11.06
C LEU A 59 8.23 -0.66 11.83
N GLN A 60 9.01 -0.81 12.90
CA GLN A 60 9.44 0.28 13.77
C GLN A 60 10.95 0.21 14.02
N PRO A 61 11.78 0.48 12.98
CA PRO A 61 13.22 0.45 13.13
C PRO A 61 13.70 1.46 14.18
N GLU A 62 14.68 1.08 14.98
CA GLU A 62 15.31 2.00 15.93
C GLU A 62 16.04 3.13 15.19
N PRO A 63 16.04 4.37 15.72
CA PRO A 63 16.69 5.51 15.07
C PRO A 63 18.17 5.28 14.73
N ILE A 64 18.90 4.54 15.58
CA ILE A 64 20.32 4.24 15.36
C ILE A 64 20.55 3.41 14.09
N VAL A 65 19.61 2.53 13.74
CA VAL A 65 19.67 1.73 12.52
C VAL A 65 19.47 2.61 11.29
N TRP A 66 18.58 3.60 11.38
CA TRP A 66 18.33 4.57 10.31
C TRP A 66 19.56 5.47 10.07
N GLN A 67 20.16 6.00 11.14
CA GLN A 67 21.38 6.80 11.08
C GLN A 67 22.56 6.04 10.46
N LYS A 68 22.63 4.71 10.67
CA LYS A 68 23.63 3.88 10.00
C LYS A 68 23.46 3.93 8.48
N TYR A 69 22.23 3.81 7.97
CA TYR A 69 21.97 3.87 6.53
C TYR A 69 22.32 5.23 5.92
N GLU A 70 22.03 6.33 6.63
CA GLU A 70 22.45 7.68 6.22
C GLU A 70 23.98 7.78 6.13
N ARG A 71 24.70 7.35 7.17
CA ARG A 71 26.17 7.39 7.20
C ARG A 71 26.83 6.55 6.10
N THR A 72 26.24 5.40 5.78
CA THR A 72 26.75 4.52 4.70
C THR A 72 26.42 5.04 3.29
N GLY A 73 25.65 6.12 3.16
CA GLY A 73 25.19 6.62 1.87
C GLY A 73 24.07 5.78 1.22
N ALA A 74 23.48 4.84 1.96
CA ALA A 74 22.35 4.04 1.50
C ALA A 74 21.07 4.89 1.39
N ILE A 75 20.89 5.87 2.27
CA ILE A 75 19.83 6.88 2.16
C ILE A 75 20.42 8.12 1.48
N ARG A 76 19.95 8.40 0.26
CA ARG A 76 20.38 9.57 -0.55
C ARG A 76 19.48 10.79 -0.35
N HIS A 77 18.22 10.59 0.03
CA HIS A 77 17.21 11.62 0.19
C HIS A 77 16.56 11.51 1.57
N ALA A 78 17.29 11.90 2.61
CA ALA A 78 16.81 11.84 4.00
C ALA A 78 15.61 12.78 4.25
N ASP A 79 15.51 13.84 3.46
CA ASP A 79 14.44 14.83 3.45
C ASP A 79 13.06 14.26 3.05
N TRP A 80 13.02 13.11 2.37
CA TRP A 80 11.76 12.50 1.93
C TRP A 80 10.94 11.89 3.08
N GLN A 81 11.55 11.77 4.28
CA GLN A 81 10.90 11.28 5.51
C GLN A 81 10.11 9.98 5.34
N GLN A 82 10.55 9.12 4.41
CA GLN A 82 9.86 7.87 4.10
C GLN A 82 10.06 6.86 5.21
N ARG A 83 8.97 6.20 5.59
CA ARG A 83 9.02 5.02 6.46
C ARG A 83 9.35 3.80 5.62
N ARG A 84 10.08 2.84 6.19
CA ARG A 84 10.49 1.62 5.47
C ARG A 84 9.31 0.80 4.95
N VAL A 85 8.29 0.65 5.79
CA VAL A 85 6.98 0.10 5.44
C VAL A 85 5.94 1.06 6.02
N ASP A 86 5.09 1.63 5.18
CA ASP A 86 3.98 2.47 5.61
C ASP A 86 2.64 1.87 5.19
N PHE A 87 1.61 2.16 5.98
CA PHE A 87 0.25 1.73 5.71
C PHE A 87 -0.48 2.89 5.08
N GLN A 88 -0.78 2.76 3.78
CA GLN A 88 -1.58 3.72 3.03
C GLN A 88 -2.61 2.98 2.18
N PRO A 89 -3.92 3.17 2.43
CA PRO A 89 -4.93 2.35 1.80
C PRO A 89 -5.31 2.82 0.40
N PHE A 90 -5.07 4.10 0.07
CA PHE A 90 -5.57 4.69 -1.17
C PHE A 90 -4.62 4.48 -2.37
N PRO A 91 -5.06 3.77 -3.43
CA PRO A 91 -4.26 3.56 -4.63
C PRO A 91 -4.39 4.75 -5.58
N PHE A 92 -3.51 5.75 -5.42
CA PHE A 92 -3.53 6.94 -6.27
C PHE A 92 -3.37 6.59 -7.76
N GLN A 93 -4.28 7.10 -8.58
CA GLN A 93 -4.33 6.82 -10.02
C GLN A 93 -2.99 7.08 -10.74
N SER A 94 -2.32 8.20 -10.47
CA SER A 94 -1.03 8.53 -11.09
C SER A 94 0.04 7.45 -10.86
N TYR A 95 0.00 6.75 -9.72
CA TYR A 95 0.92 5.66 -9.44
C TYR A 95 0.47 4.36 -10.12
N SER A 96 -0.84 4.04 -10.11
CA SER A 96 -1.36 2.88 -10.83
C SER A 96 -1.10 2.96 -12.33
N GLU A 97 -1.23 4.14 -12.93
CA GLU A 97 -0.87 4.39 -14.34
C GLU A 97 0.62 4.18 -14.61
N LEU A 98 1.49 4.64 -13.70
CA LEU A 98 2.93 4.40 -13.79
C LEU A 98 3.24 2.91 -13.75
N LEU A 99 2.60 2.14 -12.86
CA LEU A 99 2.82 0.70 -12.77
C LEU A 99 2.50 -0.01 -14.10
N VAL A 100 1.42 0.40 -14.78
CA VAL A 100 1.09 -0.16 -16.10
C VAL A 100 2.10 0.28 -17.17
N LYS A 101 2.62 1.51 -17.11
CA LYS A 101 3.71 1.97 -18.00
C LYS A 101 4.97 1.12 -17.81
N LEU A 102 5.42 0.94 -16.57
CA LEU A 102 6.59 0.12 -16.23
C LEU A 102 6.39 -1.35 -16.63
N LEU A 103 5.16 -1.88 -16.52
CA LEU A 103 4.86 -3.24 -16.96
C LEU A 103 5.12 -3.44 -18.47
N LYS A 104 4.87 -2.43 -19.31
CA LYS A 104 5.14 -2.48 -20.75
C LYS A 104 6.64 -2.51 -21.06
N GLU A 105 7.45 -1.91 -20.21
CA GLU A 105 8.92 -1.87 -20.33
C GLU A 105 9.59 -3.10 -19.69
N THR A 106 8.86 -3.82 -18.84
CA THR A 106 9.38 -4.99 -18.14
C THR A 106 9.53 -6.15 -19.11
N HIS A 107 10.71 -6.77 -19.14
CA HIS A 107 10.93 -8.01 -19.88
C HIS A 107 10.17 -9.16 -19.22
N LEU A 108 9.08 -9.59 -19.85
CA LEU A 108 8.26 -10.72 -19.39
C LEU A 108 8.55 -11.95 -20.27
N ALA A 109 8.64 -13.12 -19.64
CA ALA A 109 8.65 -14.39 -20.36
C ALA A 109 7.24 -14.74 -20.87
N GLY A 110 7.15 -15.31 -22.07
CA GLY A 110 5.87 -15.72 -22.69
C GLY A 110 5.28 -14.68 -23.64
N VAL A 111 4.05 -14.94 -24.12
CA VAL A 111 3.37 -14.06 -25.07
C VAL A 111 2.75 -12.87 -24.33
N ASN A 112 3.33 -11.70 -24.49
CA ASN A 112 2.92 -10.44 -23.85
C ASN A 112 2.51 -9.37 -24.88
N THR A 113 2.32 -9.74 -26.14
CA THR A 113 2.04 -8.82 -27.25
C THR A 113 0.80 -7.96 -27.03
N PHE A 114 -0.17 -8.44 -26.23
CA PHE A 114 -1.35 -7.66 -25.83
C PHE A 114 -0.99 -6.37 -25.09
N LEU A 115 0.15 -6.31 -24.38
CA LEU A 115 0.59 -5.12 -23.65
C LEU A 115 0.89 -3.94 -24.59
N ASN A 116 1.21 -4.20 -25.86
CA ASN A 116 1.47 -3.15 -26.85
C ASN A 116 0.26 -2.23 -26.99
N ASP A 117 -0.94 -2.80 -26.97
CA ASP A 117 -2.21 -2.08 -27.19
C ASP A 117 -2.84 -1.55 -25.89
N VAL A 118 -2.30 -1.95 -24.72
CA VAL A 118 -2.79 -1.47 -23.42
C VAL A 118 -2.55 0.04 -23.29
N GLN A 119 -3.63 0.78 -23.05
CA GLN A 119 -3.63 2.18 -22.65
C GLN A 119 -3.53 2.28 -21.13
N PRO A 120 -2.41 2.78 -20.57
CA PRO A 120 -2.18 2.78 -19.12
C PRO A 120 -3.25 3.52 -18.31
N GLU A 121 -3.73 4.68 -18.79
CA GLU A 121 -4.76 5.45 -18.08
C GLU A 121 -6.11 4.72 -18.01
N LYS A 122 -6.44 3.93 -19.05
CA LYS A 122 -7.67 3.15 -19.10
C LYS A 122 -7.55 1.91 -18.22
N ALA A 123 -6.47 1.15 -18.36
CA ALA A 123 -6.23 -0.06 -17.57
C ALA A 123 -6.16 0.25 -16.07
N ALA A 124 -5.51 1.34 -15.67
CA ALA A 124 -5.46 1.75 -14.26
C ALA A 124 -6.86 2.07 -13.70
N ARG A 125 -7.76 2.66 -14.48
CA ARG A 125 -9.14 2.92 -14.02
C ARG A 125 -9.98 1.66 -13.96
N GLU A 126 -9.80 0.75 -14.91
CA GLU A 126 -10.57 -0.51 -14.96
C GLU A 126 -10.13 -1.51 -13.87
N LEU A 127 -8.84 -1.54 -13.53
CA LEU A 127 -8.31 -2.48 -12.55
C LEU A 127 -8.43 -2.01 -11.09
N PHE A 128 -8.50 -0.70 -10.86
CA PHE A 128 -8.51 -0.13 -9.51
C PHE A 128 -9.83 0.60 -9.24
N ASP A 129 -10.84 -0.15 -8.77
CA ASP A 129 -12.09 0.45 -8.28
C ASP A 129 -11.88 1.10 -6.90
N THR A 130 -11.64 2.41 -6.91
CA THR A 130 -11.36 3.19 -5.69
C THR A 130 -12.59 3.49 -4.86
N ARG A 131 -13.81 3.33 -5.40
CA ARG A 131 -15.05 3.84 -4.79
C ARG A 131 -15.26 3.32 -3.37
N PHE A 132 -14.91 2.07 -3.10
CA PHE A 132 -15.06 1.48 -1.77
C PHE A 132 -14.07 2.04 -0.75
N VAL A 133 -12.82 2.26 -1.17
CA VAL A 133 -11.77 2.85 -0.30
C VAL A 133 -12.05 4.32 -0.07
N GLU A 134 -12.53 5.06 -1.09
CA GLU A 134 -12.96 6.46 -0.94
C GLU A 134 -14.06 6.59 0.12
N ARG A 135 -15.12 5.78 0.01
CA ARG A 135 -16.20 5.75 1.02
C ARG A 135 -15.71 5.33 2.39
N ALA A 136 -14.79 4.37 2.47
CA ALA A 136 -14.21 3.96 3.74
C ALA A 136 -13.43 5.11 4.39
N LEU A 137 -12.63 5.84 3.61
CA LEU A 137 -11.82 6.97 4.08
C LEU A 137 -12.66 8.19 4.47
N GLN A 138 -13.85 8.36 3.90
CA GLN A 138 -14.80 9.41 4.27
C GLN A 138 -15.37 9.25 5.68
N ARG A 139 -15.19 8.10 6.34
CA ARG A 139 -15.56 7.92 7.75
C ARG A 139 -14.66 8.76 8.65
N ASP A 140 -15.23 9.23 9.75
CA ASP A 140 -14.65 10.27 10.60
C ASP A 140 -13.20 9.97 11.02
N GLY A 141 -12.32 10.94 10.74
CA GLY A 141 -10.91 10.94 11.18
C GLY A 141 -9.95 10.08 10.35
N LEU A 142 -10.43 9.22 9.44
CA LEU A 142 -9.55 8.31 8.69
C LEU A 142 -8.66 9.01 7.67
N MET A 143 -9.17 9.98 6.89
CA MET A 143 -8.28 10.75 5.99
C MET A 143 -7.11 11.38 6.75
N SER A 144 -7.40 12.03 7.88
CA SER A 144 -6.40 12.68 8.72
C SER A 144 -5.43 11.69 9.36
N SER A 145 -5.89 10.51 9.81
CA SER A 145 -5.01 9.47 10.39
C SER A 145 -3.97 8.97 9.39
N PHE A 146 -4.35 8.93 8.11
CA PHE A 146 -3.46 8.60 6.99
C PHE A 146 -2.63 9.78 6.46
N GLY A 147 -2.78 10.98 7.04
CA GLY A 147 -2.11 12.19 6.57
C GLY A 147 -2.58 12.64 5.18
N LEU A 148 -3.80 12.29 4.80
CA LEU A 148 -4.41 12.62 3.51
C LEU A 148 -5.20 13.92 3.61
N GLN A 149 -4.80 14.91 2.82
CA GLN A 149 -5.57 16.15 2.62
C GLN A 149 -6.49 16.06 1.39
N SER A 150 -6.15 15.18 0.44
CA SER A 150 -6.86 14.97 -0.82
C SER A 150 -6.63 13.54 -1.32
N LEU A 151 -7.60 13.01 -2.07
CA LEU A 151 -7.48 11.76 -2.81
C LEU A 151 -6.99 11.97 -4.24
N GLN A 152 -6.82 13.23 -4.65
CA GLN A 152 -6.17 13.60 -5.90
C GLN A 152 -4.71 13.91 -5.63
N ARG A 153 -3.81 13.13 -6.25
CA ARG A 153 -2.36 13.40 -6.24
C ARG A 153 -1.78 13.15 -7.62
N GLN A 154 -1.19 14.19 -8.20
CA GLN A 154 -0.33 14.05 -9.36
C GLN A 154 1.12 13.94 -8.90
N LYS A 155 1.83 12.93 -9.41
CA LYS A 155 3.26 12.77 -9.21
C LYS A 155 3.92 12.79 -10.59
N THR A 156 4.94 13.62 -10.73
CA THR A 156 5.83 13.58 -11.89
C THR A 156 6.95 12.60 -11.56
N PHE A 157 7.14 11.63 -12.44
CA PHE A 157 8.22 10.65 -12.33
C PHE A 157 9.25 10.99 -13.40
N ALA A 158 10.51 11.15 -13.00
CA ALA A 158 11.62 11.12 -13.95
C ALA A 158 11.88 9.63 -14.24
N LEU A 159 11.51 9.19 -15.44
CA LEU A 159 11.84 7.87 -15.97
C LEU A 159 13.21 7.92 -16.64
#